data_AF-A0A517X301-F1
#
_entry.id   AF-A0A517X301-F1
#
_cell.length_a   1.000
_cell.length_b   1.000
_cell.length_c   1.000
_cell.angle_alpha   90.00
_cell.angle_beta   90.00
_cell.angle_gamma   90.00
#
_symmetry.space_group_name_H-M   'P 1'
#
loop_
_entity.id
_entity.type
_entity.pdbx_description
1 polymer ?
#
loop_
_entity_poly.entity_id
_entity_poly.type
_entity_poly.pdbx_seq_one_letter_code
_entity_poly.pdbx_strand_id
1 'polypeptide(L)'
;MNAPRIFGILSLLYGATLAIATYAVRLPLFQFLQTENAFVTIFFGAVFFYLPFILTYTQLGLNSDGEPSFETQDRRERFAKACPLWSITWKYSYGFIGVSWAAFMFLGNAINPFLAFLAGISIMSGMWFVFAYPVAKKLFD
;
A
#
# COMPACT_ATOMS: atom_id res chain seq x y z
N MET A 1 -15.04 -7.84 -16.64
CA MET A 1 -13.77 -7.65 -15.89
C MET A 1 -14.08 -6.95 -14.58
N ASN A 2 -13.63 -7.49 -13.44
CA ASN A 2 -13.94 -6.96 -12.11
C ASN A 2 -13.20 -5.63 -11.89
N ALA A 3 -13.91 -4.49 -11.95
CA ALA A 3 -13.35 -3.15 -11.76
C ALA A 3 -12.42 -3.02 -10.53
N PRO A 4 -12.69 -3.65 -9.36
CA PRO A 4 -11.76 -3.63 -8.23
C PRO A 4 -10.39 -4.23 -8.55
N ARG A 5 -10.33 -5.29 -9.35
CA ARG A 5 -9.04 -5.91 -9.71
C ARG A 5 -8.20 -5.03 -10.63
N ILE A 6 -8.84 -4.34 -11.59
CA ILE A 6 -8.13 -3.39 -12.47
C ILE A 6 -7.53 -2.26 -11.63
N PHE A 7 -8.33 -1.69 -10.73
CA PHE A 7 -7.87 -0.68 -9.79
C PHE A 7 -6.66 -1.18 -8.98
N GLY A 8 -6.75 -2.40 -8.43
CA GLY A 8 -5.64 -3.00 -7.70
C GLY A 8 -4.37 -3.18 -8.53
N ILE A 9 -4.49 -3.62 -9.79
CA ILE A 9 -3.34 -3.74 -10.72
C ILE A 9 -2.71 -2.37 -10.99
N LEU A 10 -3.52 -1.34 -11.25
CA LEU A 10 -3.01 0.02 -11.46
C LEU A 10 -2.28 0.55 -10.22
N SER A 11 -2.82 0.29 -9.02
CA SER A 11 -2.18 0.64 -7.75
C SER A 11 -0.84 -0.08 -7.55
N LEU A 12 -0.76 -1.36 -7.92
CA LEU A 12 0.51 -2.13 -7.89
C LEU A 12 1.54 -1.55 -8.86
N LEU A 13 1.15 -1.27 -10.10
CA LEU A 13 2.05 -0.69 -11.11
C LEU A 13 2.56 0.69 -10.69
N TYR A 14 1.67 1.51 -10.13
CA TYR A 14 2.00 2.81 -9.58
C TYR A 14 3.01 2.67 -8.43
N GLY A 15 2.70 1.81 -7.45
CA GLY A 15 3.59 1.54 -6.32
C GLY A 15 4.95 0.96 -6.73
N ALA A 16 4.99 0.06 -7.71
CA ALA A 16 6.23 -0.49 -8.25
C ALA A 16 7.09 0.58 -8.93
N THR A 17 6.47 1.50 -9.67
CA THR A 17 7.16 2.63 -10.30
C THR A 17 7.79 3.53 -9.24
N LEU A 18 7.05 3.83 -8.17
CA LEU A 18 7.57 4.60 -7.03
C LEU A 18 8.67 3.85 -6.27
N ALA A 19 8.55 2.54 -6.11
CA ALA A 19 9.57 1.71 -5.46
C ALA A 19 10.89 1.72 -6.25
N ILE A 20 10.84 1.69 -7.59
CA ILE A 20 12.02 1.88 -8.43
C ILE A 20 12.58 3.29 -8.24
N ALA A 21 11.70 4.30 -8.30
CA ALA A 21 12.09 5.70 -8.12
C ALA A 21 12.74 5.97 -6.75
N THR A 22 12.34 5.28 -5.68
CA THR A 22 12.97 5.35 -4.35
C THR A 22 14.49 5.21 -4.39
N TYR A 23 15.00 4.31 -5.24
CA TYR A 23 16.43 4.02 -5.38
C TYR A 23 17.06 4.65 -6.63
N ALA A 24 16.24 5.03 -7.61
CA ALA A 24 16.68 5.55 -8.90
C ALA A 24 16.56 7.08 -9.03
N VAL A 25 16.02 7.78 -8.03
CA VAL A 25 15.64 9.21 -8.13
C VAL A 25 16.76 10.12 -8.63
N ARG A 26 18.02 9.75 -8.38
CA ARG A 26 19.22 10.52 -8.75
C ARG A 26 19.69 10.29 -10.19
N LEU A 27 19.23 9.22 -10.85
CA LEU A 27 19.57 8.98 -12.25
C LEU A 27 18.96 10.09 -13.13
N PRO A 28 19.64 10.55 -14.20
CA PRO A 28 19.17 11.64 -15.04
C PRO A 28 17.73 11.45 -15.55
N LEU A 29 17.37 10.21 -15.86
CA LEU A 29 16.03 9.85 -16.30
C LEU A 29 14.93 10.17 -15.27
N PHE A 30 15.24 10.20 -13.98
CA PHE A 30 14.26 10.37 -12.88
C PHE A 30 14.33 11.73 -12.19
N GLN A 31 15.23 12.64 -12.61
CA GLN A 31 15.38 13.95 -11.97
C GLN A 31 14.13 14.81 -12.05
N PHE A 32 13.27 14.62 -13.05
CA PHE A 32 11.99 15.32 -13.16
C PHE A 32 11.04 15.04 -11.98
N LEU A 33 11.21 13.89 -11.30
CA LEU A 33 10.45 13.52 -10.10
C LEU A 33 10.86 14.33 -8.86
N GLN A 34 11.95 15.09 -8.93
CA GLN A 34 12.45 15.91 -7.82
C GLN A 34 11.85 17.32 -7.78
N THR A 35 10.98 17.67 -8.75
CA THR A 35 10.29 18.96 -8.75
C THR A 35 9.16 18.99 -7.72
N GLU A 36 8.88 20.15 -7.12
CA GLU A 36 7.79 20.31 -6.16
C GLU A 36 6.45 19.82 -6.72
N ASN A 37 6.15 20.17 -7.97
CA ASN A 37 4.95 19.72 -8.67
C ASN A 37 4.87 18.20 -8.83
N ALA A 38 5.99 17.54 -9.14
CA ALA A 38 6.04 16.08 -9.21
C ALA A 38 5.81 15.44 -7.84
N PHE A 39 6.45 15.95 -6.78
CA PHE A 39 6.23 15.49 -5.42
C PHE A 39 4.75 15.56 -5.01
N VAL A 40 4.09 16.69 -5.28
CA VAL A 40 2.66 16.90 -4.97
C VAL A 40 1.78 15.96 -5.79
N THR A 41 2.06 15.80 -7.09
CA THR A 41 1.28 14.91 -7.97
C THR A 41 1.42 13.45 -7.55
N ILE A 42 2.63 13.03 -7.17
CA ILE A 42 2.90 11.68 -6.70
C ILE A 42 2.19 11.42 -5.36
N PHE A 43 2.19 12.41 -4.47
CA PHE A 43 1.44 12.32 -3.22
C PHE A 43 -0.06 12.12 -3.47
N PHE A 44 -0.67 12.95 -4.31
CA PHE A 44 -2.10 12.82 -4.63
C PHE A 44 -2.43 11.50 -5.34
N GLY A 45 -1.55 11.02 -6.21
CA GLY A 45 -1.71 9.71 -6.84
C GLY A 45 -1.72 8.56 -5.83
N ALA A 46 -0.78 8.57 -4.87
CA ALA A 46 -0.74 7.58 -3.80
C ALA A 46 -1.97 7.66 -2.89
N VAL A 47 -2.42 8.87 -2.52
CA VAL A 47 -3.65 9.08 -1.72
C VAL A 47 -4.88 8.58 -2.47
N PHE A 48 -4.99 8.86 -3.77
CA PHE A 48 -6.08 8.35 -4.62
C PHE A 48 -6.16 6.83 -4.60
N PHE A 49 -5.03 6.13 -4.68
CA PHE A 49 -5.01 4.67 -4.59
C PHE A 49 -5.25 4.15 -3.18
N TYR A 50 -4.78 4.85 -2.16
CA TYR A 50 -4.83 4.40 -0.77
C TYR A 50 -6.19 4.63 -0.09
N LEU A 51 -6.90 5.70 -0.44
CA LEU A 51 -8.16 6.06 0.21
C LEU A 51 -9.25 4.97 0.04
N PRO A 52 -9.49 4.39 -1.15
CA PRO A 52 -10.45 3.29 -1.31
C PRO A 52 -10.11 2.06 -0.46
N PHE A 53 -8.82 1.79 -0.24
CA PHE A 53 -8.39 0.72 0.64
C PHE A 53 -8.86 0.97 2.07
N ILE A 54 -8.61 2.16 2.64
CA ILE A 54 -9.06 2.51 4.00
C ILE A 54 -10.58 2.37 4.11
N LEU A 55 -11.31 2.90 3.13
CA LEU A 55 -12.78 2.88 3.14
C LEU A 55 -13.32 1.45 3.13
N THR A 56 -12.86 0.61 2.20
CA THR A 56 -13.32 -0.78 2.10
C THR A 56 -12.89 -1.62 3.28
N TYR A 57 -11.69 -1.39 3.81
CA TYR A 57 -11.20 -2.05 5.01
C TYR A 57 -12.05 -1.73 6.24
N THR A 58 -12.42 -0.46 6.39
CA THR A 58 -13.26 0.02 7.50
C THR A 58 -14.70 -0.44 7.36
N GLN A 59 -15.28 -0.37 6.16
CA GLN A 59 -16.66 -0.80 5.87
C GLN A 59 -16.90 -2.28 6.20
N LEU A 60 -15.91 -3.14 5.99
CA LEU A 60 -16.01 -4.58 6.29
C LEU A 60 -15.87 -4.89 7.79
N GLY A 61 -15.73 -3.87 8.64
CA GLY A 61 -15.58 -4.03 10.09
C GLY A 61 -14.24 -4.62 10.51
N LEU A 62 -13.23 -4.54 9.64
CA LEU A 62 -11.88 -5.05 9.91
C LEU A 62 -11.02 -4.01 10.63
N ASN A 63 -11.41 -2.74 10.65
CA ASN A 63 -10.76 -1.71 11.46
C ASN A 63 -11.30 -1.67 12.90
N SER A 64 -10.49 -1.19 13.84
CA SER A 64 -10.87 -0.96 15.23
C SER A 64 -10.28 0.35 15.75
N ASP A 65 -11.13 1.20 16.33
CA ASP A 65 -10.67 2.42 17.02
C ASP A 65 -10.20 2.04 18.44
N GLY A 66 -8.92 1.69 18.57
CA GLY A 66 -8.33 1.24 19.83
C GLY A 66 -8.31 -0.29 19.95
N GLU A 67 -8.65 -0.83 21.14
CA GLU A 67 -8.73 -2.27 21.34
C GLU A 67 -9.83 -2.87 20.44
N PRO A 68 -9.50 -3.85 19.58
CA PRO A 68 -10.49 -4.44 18.70
C PRO A 68 -11.54 -5.16 19.53
N SER A 69 -12.81 -4.82 19.28
CA SER A 69 -13.96 -5.55 19.85
C SER A 69 -13.86 -7.03 19.50
N PHE A 70 -14.52 -7.87 20.31
CA PHE A 70 -14.56 -9.32 20.06
C PHE A 70 -15.06 -9.64 18.64
N GLU A 71 -16.03 -8.89 18.12
CA GLU A 71 -16.54 -9.07 16.76
C GLU A 71 -15.48 -8.72 15.69
N THR A 72 -14.74 -7.63 15.86
CA THR A 72 -13.66 -7.27 14.92
C THR A 72 -12.53 -8.30 14.97
N GLN A 73 -12.21 -8.85 16.15
CA GLN A 73 -11.22 -9.92 16.27
C GLN A 73 -11.68 -11.19 15.56
N ASP A 74 -12.91 -11.65 15.78
CA ASP A 74 -13.47 -12.83 15.09
C ASP A 74 -13.47 -12.64 13.57
N ARG A 75 -13.90 -11.47 13.07
CA ARG A 75 -13.84 -11.13 11.63
C ARG A 75 -12.41 -11.20 11.10
N ARG A 76 -11.44 -10.61 11.81
CA ARG A 76 -10.02 -10.66 11.40
C ARG A 76 -9.49 -12.09 11.39
N GLU A 77 -9.85 -12.92 12.36
CA GLU A 77 -9.43 -14.32 12.41
C GLU A 77 -10.03 -15.15 11.27
N ARG A 78 -11.35 -15.03 11.05
CA ARG A 78 -12.05 -15.68 9.93
C ARG A 78 -11.45 -15.25 8.60
N PHE A 79 -11.13 -13.97 8.47
CA PHE A 79 -10.51 -13.43 7.28
C PHE A 79 -9.09 -13.96 7.07
N ALA A 80 -8.26 -13.98 8.12
CA ALA A 80 -6.90 -14.50 8.06
C ALA A 80 -6.86 -16.00 7.70
N LYS A 81 -7.83 -16.79 8.21
CA LYS A 81 -7.99 -18.21 7.83
C LYS A 81 -8.35 -18.37 6.36
N ALA A 82 -9.24 -17.52 5.83
CA ALA A 82 -9.70 -17.61 4.45
C ALA A 82 -8.73 -16.97 3.43
N CYS A 83 -7.93 -15.98 3.85
CA CYS A 83 -6.96 -15.29 3.02
C CYS A 83 -5.62 -15.15 3.75
N PRO A 84 -4.76 -16.19 3.76
CA PRO A 84 -3.44 -16.11 4.39
C PRO A 84 -2.55 -15.00 3.80
N LEU A 85 -2.75 -14.69 2.51
CA LEU A 85 -2.08 -13.59 1.81
C LEU A 85 -2.37 -12.22 2.43
N TRP A 86 -3.46 -12.06 3.19
CA TRP A 86 -3.77 -10.81 3.87
C TRP A 86 -2.65 -10.35 4.82
N SER A 87 -2.15 -11.25 5.67
CA SER A 87 -1.05 -10.93 6.61
C SER A 87 0.22 -10.54 5.86
N ILE A 88 0.44 -11.16 4.71
CA ILE A 88 1.60 -10.93 3.84
C ILE A 88 1.55 -9.51 3.26
N THR A 89 0.39 -9.04 2.80
CA THR A 89 0.20 -7.69 2.23
C THR A 89 0.72 -6.57 3.13
N TRP A 90 0.42 -6.61 4.43
CA TRP A 90 0.90 -5.63 5.39
C TRP A 90 2.39 -5.75 5.66
N LYS A 91 2.86 -6.99 5.89
CA LYS A 91 4.26 -7.25 6.24
C LYS A 91 5.21 -6.81 5.13
N TYR A 92 4.89 -7.06 3.87
CA TYR A 92 5.71 -6.61 2.75
C TYR A 92 5.71 -5.09 2.60
N SER A 93 4.56 -4.44 2.77
CA SER A 93 4.45 -2.99 2.63
C SER A 93 5.20 -2.27 3.75
N TYR A 94 4.97 -2.64 5.02
CA TYR A 94 5.70 -2.08 6.15
C TYR A 94 7.17 -2.48 6.18
N GLY A 95 7.48 -3.72 5.80
CA GLY A 95 8.85 -4.20 5.69
C GLY A 95 9.64 -3.40 4.64
N PHE A 96 9.05 -3.17 3.47
CA PHE A 96 9.66 -2.33 2.43
C PHE A 96 9.89 -0.90 2.91
N ILE A 97 8.90 -0.27 3.54
CA ILE A 97 9.04 1.09 4.10
C ILE A 97 10.16 1.12 5.15
N GLY A 98 10.12 0.19 6.12
CA GLY A 98 11.09 0.12 7.20
C GLY A 98 12.52 -0.14 6.71
N VAL A 99 12.70 -1.08 5.78
CA VAL A 99 14.00 -1.37 5.17
C VAL A 99 14.51 -0.18 4.36
N SER A 100 13.65 0.50 3.60
CA SER A 100 14.04 1.68 2.83
C SER A 100 14.44 2.84 3.73
N TRP A 101 13.74 3.03 4.84
CA TRP A 101 14.08 4.05 5.85
C TRP A 101 15.37 3.72 6.59
N ALA A 102 15.56 2.45 6.99
CA ALA A 102 16.82 2.00 7.57
C ALA A 102 17.98 2.21 6.58
N ALA A 103 17.80 1.82 5.32
CA ALA A 103 18.81 2.02 4.29
C ALA A 103 19.09 3.51 4.03
N PHE A 104 18.11 4.41 4.13
CA PHE A 104 18.32 5.86 4.10
C PHE A 104 19.26 6.34 5.22
N MET A 105 19.20 5.74 6.42
CA MET A 105 20.13 6.10 7.51
C MET A 105 21.59 5.75 7.18
N PHE A 106 21.83 4.74 6.35
CA PHE A 106 23.18 4.28 5.98
C PHE A 106 23.68 4.87 4.66
N LEU A 107 22.80 5.05 3.68
CA LEU A 107 23.12 5.48 2.31
C LEU A 107 22.72 6.93 2.04
N GLY A 108 22.05 7.58 3.00
CA GLY A 108 21.62 8.98 2.95
C GLY A 108 20.77 9.28 1.72
N ASN A 109 21.10 10.40 1.07
CA ASN A 109 20.37 10.98 -0.05
C ASN A 109 20.32 10.13 -1.34
N ALA A 110 20.93 8.95 -1.34
CA ALA A 110 20.78 7.94 -2.39
C ALA A 110 19.39 7.29 -2.38
N ILE A 111 18.69 7.33 -1.24
CA ILE A 111 17.36 6.77 -1.06
C ILE A 111 16.36 7.89 -0.78
N ASN A 112 15.18 7.82 -1.39
CA ASN A 112 14.10 8.74 -1.10
C ASN A 112 13.04 8.06 -0.20
N PRO A 113 13.06 8.29 1.13
CA PRO A 113 12.15 7.64 2.07
C PRO A 113 10.68 8.05 1.88
N PHE A 114 10.42 9.23 1.31
CA PHE A 114 9.07 9.68 0.98
C PHE A 114 8.48 8.84 -0.16
N LEU A 115 9.23 8.65 -1.25
CA LEU A 115 8.80 7.77 -2.35
C LEU A 115 8.63 6.33 -1.87
N ALA A 116 9.48 5.86 -0.95
CA ALA A 116 9.35 4.52 -0.35
C ALA A 116 8.03 4.36 0.41
N PHE A 117 7.65 5.36 1.20
CA PHE A 117 6.38 5.40 1.91
C PHE A 117 5.19 5.33 0.94
N LEU A 118 5.18 6.20 -0.07
CA LEU A 118 4.10 6.25 -1.06
C LEU A 118 4.01 4.98 -1.91
N ALA A 119 5.14 4.38 -2.25
CA ALA A 119 5.20 3.07 -2.90
C ALA A 119 4.57 1.99 -2.02
N GLY A 120 4.96 1.92 -0.74
CA GLY A 120 4.46 0.93 0.21
C GLY A 120 2.94 0.97 0.37
N ILE A 121 2.35 2.16 0.59
CA ILE A 121 0.89 2.28 0.74
C ILE A 121 0.14 1.95 -0.57
N SER A 122 0.72 2.27 -1.73
CA SER A 122 0.14 1.96 -3.04
C SER A 122 0.20 0.46 -3.35
N ILE A 123 1.30 -0.21 -3.01
CA ILE A 123 1.44 -1.67 -3.12
C ILE A 123 0.43 -2.34 -2.18
N MET A 124 0.30 -1.86 -0.95
CA MET A 124 -0.66 -2.38 0.03
C MET A 124 -2.09 -2.32 -0.49
N SER A 125 -2.52 -1.16 -1.00
CA SER A 125 -3.83 -1.00 -1.63
C SER A 125 -4.00 -1.93 -2.83
N GLY A 126 -2.98 -2.04 -3.68
CA GLY A 126 -3.01 -2.91 -4.85
C GLY A 126 -3.19 -4.39 -4.49
N MET A 127 -2.39 -4.88 -3.55
CA MET A 127 -2.49 -6.25 -3.03
C MET A 127 -3.85 -6.51 -2.38
N TRP A 128 -4.40 -5.52 -1.66
CA TRP A 128 -5.76 -5.62 -1.11
C TRP A 128 -6.78 -5.86 -2.21
N PHE A 129 -6.85 -4.98 -3.21
CA PHE A 129 -7.90 -5.07 -4.23
C PHE A 129 -7.74 -6.25 -5.21
N VAL A 130 -6.52 -6.73 -5.43
CA VAL A 130 -6.27 -7.89 -6.30
C VAL A 130 -6.60 -9.21 -5.58
N PHE A 131 -6.15 -9.37 -4.33
CA PHE A 131 -6.15 -10.66 -3.64
C PHE A 131 -7.10 -10.74 -2.45
N ALA A 132 -7.08 -9.73 -1.58
CA ALA A 132 -7.69 -9.82 -0.26
C ALA A 132 -9.16 -9.35 -0.24
N TYR A 133 -9.46 -8.20 -0.84
CA TYR A 133 -10.81 -7.63 -0.94
C TYR A 133 -11.83 -8.57 -1.58
N PRO A 134 -11.54 -9.30 -2.69
CA PRO A 134 -12.51 -10.25 -3.25
C PRO A 134 -12.88 -11.39 -2.29
N VAL A 135 -11.97 -11.75 -1.38
CA VAL A 135 -12.24 -12.77 -0.36
C VAL A 135 -12.99 -12.16 0.81
N ALA A 136 -12.57 -10.98 1.28
CA ALA A 136 -13.21 -10.26 2.37
C ALA A 136 -14.68 -9.95 2.06
N LYS A 137 -14.93 -9.46 0.85
CA LYS A 137 -16.27 -9.17 0.35
C LYS A 137 -17.16 -10.41 0.40
N LYS A 138 -16.67 -11.58 -0.02
CA LYS A 138 -17.45 -12.83 0.03
C LYS A 138 -17.76 -13.32 1.46
N LEU A 139 -17.01 -12.86 2.45
CA LEU A 139 -17.14 -13.31 3.84
C LEU A 139 -18.01 -12.40 4.70
N PHE A 140 -18.06 -11.10 4.37
CA PHE A 140 -18.63 -10.08 5.24
C PHE A 140 -19.60 -9.10 4.57
N ASP A 141 -19.73 -9.09 3.25
CA ASP A 141 -20.88 -8.47 2.53
C ASP A 141 -21.95 -9.55 2.29
#